data_AF-A0A2P4YKR2-F1
#
_entry.id   AF-A0A2P4YKR2-F1
#
_cell.length_a   1.000
_cell.length_b   1.000
_cell.length_c   1.000
_cell.angle_alpha   90.00
_cell.angle_beta   90.00
_cell.angle_gamma   90.00
#
_symmetry.space_group_name_H-M   'P 1'
#
loop_
_entity.id
_entity.type
_entity.pdbx_description
1 polymer ?
#
loop_
_entity_poly.entity_id
_entity_poly.type
_entity_poly.pdbx_seq_one_letter_code
_entity_poly.pdbx_strand_id
1 'polypeptide(L)'
;MRFHDFRPALCPEILAETDALGFEHMTPVQAATLPLFLSNKDVCVDACTGSGKTLSFVLPIVQLLKAKLADGSITTPRHANVTKLVAMIVSPTRELARQIFECAEKFFTRALPGVQLLLFVGGTSVDEDLALIRGAVGKCSVVIGTPGRTEDLLNRCVGSSVETREFEMLIFDEADTLLDMGFEVNSRG
;
A
#
# COMPACT_ATOMS: atom_id res chain seq x y z
N MET A 1 -1.94 -23.57 2.25
CA MET A 1 -1.06 -23.57 1.06
C MET A 1 0.24 -22.89 1.47
N ARG A 2 1.42 -23.44 1.16
CA ARG A 2 2.71 -22.79 1.50
C ARG A 2 2.98 -21.62 0.56
N PHE A 3 3.69 -20.59 1.04
CA PHE A 3 4.07 -19.44 0.19
C PHE A 3 4.92 -19.88 -1.02
N HIS A 4 5.89 -20.78 -0.80
CA HIS A 4 6.76 -21.34 -1.86
C HIS A 4 6.00 -22.16 -2.93
N ASP A 5 4.82 -22.69 -2.58
CA ASP A 5 4.00 -23.50 -3.47
C ASP A 5 3.02 -22.64 -4.31
N PHE A 6 2.89 -21.35 -4.01
CA PHE A 6 1.98 -20.45 -4.72
C PHE A 6 2.35 -20.32 -6.21
N ARG A 7 1.34 -20.23 -7.08
CA ARG A 7 1.52 -20.04 -8.53
C ARG A 7 0.62 -18.89 -9.04
N PRO A 8 1.16 -17.95 -9.86
CA PRO A 8 2.56 -17.82 -10.28
C PRO A 8 3.51 -17.58 -9.09
N ALA A 9 4.78 -17.95 -9.23
CA ALA A 9 5.72 -17.89 -8.10
C ALA A 9 5.89 -16.44 -7.60
N LEU A 10 5.89 -16.27 -6.26
CA LEU A 10 6.22 -14.99 -5.64
C LEU A 10 7.70 -14.67 -5.83
N CYS A 11 8.04 -13.38 -5.82
CA CYS A 11 9.42 -12.97 -5.97
C CYS A 11 10.28 -13.50 -4.79
N PRO A 12 11.56 -13.80 -5.03
CA PRO A 12 12.44 -14.37 -4.00
C PRO A 12 12.50 -13.54 -2.73
N GLU A 13 12.39 -12.21 -2.83
CA GLU A 13 12.43 -11.30 -1.70
C GLU A 13 11.19 -11.42 -0.81
N ILE A 14 10.00 -11.64 -1.38
CA ILE A 14 8.79 -11.91 -0.59
C ILE A 14 8.97 -13.23 0.17
N LEU A 15 9.41 -14.29 -0.52
CA LEU A 15 9.61 -15.61 0.09
C LEU A 15 10.63 -15.57 1.23
N ALA A 16 11.75 -14.87 1.01
CA ALA A 16 12.79 -14.69 2.03
C ALA A 16 12.28 -13.92 3.25
N GLU A 17 11.42 -12.92 3.07
CA GLU A 17 10.84 -12.18 4.20
C GLU A 17 9.76 -12.99 4.91
N THR A 18 8.92 -13.76 4.19
CA THR A 18 7.98 -14.68 4.84
C THR A 18 8.70 -15.74 5.67
N ASP A 19 9.81 -16.29 5.18
CA ASP A 19 10.62 -17.26 5.91
C ASP A 19 11.26 -16.62 7.15
N ALA A 20 11.81 -15.42 7.03
CA ALA A 20 12.41 -14.67 8.15
C ALA A 20 11.39 -14.36 9.26
N LEU A 21 10.13 -14.13 8.89
CA LEU A 21 9.03 -13.89 9.83
C LEU A 21 8.37 -15.18 10.35
N GLY A 22 8.82 -16.36 9.89
CA GLY A 22 8.26 -17.65 10.28
C GLY A 22 6.90 -17.97 9.64
N PHE A 23 6.52 -17.26 8.57
CA PHE A 23 5.27 -17.48 7.83
C PHE A 23 5.45 -18.58 6.78
N GLU A 24 5.36 -19.84 7.19
CA GLU A 24 5.48 -20.98 6.26
C GLU A 24 4.24 -21.15 5.36
N HIS A 25 3.04 -20.91 5.93
CA HIS A 25 1.76 -21.17 5.28
C HIS A 25 0.93 -19.89 5.14
N MET A 26 0.33 -19.70 3.96
CA MET A 26 -0.70 -18.70 3.74
C MET A 26 -1.95 -19.03 4.54
N THR A 27 -2.57 -18.00 5.10
CA THR A 27 -3.93 -18.09 5.65
C THR A 27 -4.95 -18.28 4.51
N PRO A 28 -6.18 -18.76 4.80
CA PRO A 28 -7.20 -18.95 3.76
C PRO A 28 -7.51 -17.67 2.98
N VAL A 29 -7.56 -16.52 3.67
CA VAL A 29 -7.80 -15.22 3.02
C VAL A 29 -6.66 -14.85 2.08
N GLN A 30 -5.40 -15.03 2.49
CA GLN A 30 -4.24 -14.75 1.64
C GLN A 30 -4.22 -15.64 0.39
N ALA A 31 -4.47 -16.95 0.56
CA ALA A 31 -4.49 -17.89 -0.56
C ALA A 31 -5.63 -17.61 -1.56
N ALA A 32 -6.76 -17.09 -1.08
CA ALA A 32 -7.91 -16.75 -1.92
C ALA A 32 -7.73 -15.42 -2.66
N THR A 33 -7.12 -14.41 -2.03
CA THR A 33 -7.05 -13.05 -2.59
C THR A 33 -5.85 -12.83 -3.49
N LEU A 34 -4.72 -13.46 -3.21
CA LEU A 34 -3.46 -13.24 -3.92
C LEU A 34 -3.60 -13.49 -5.44
N PRO A 35 -4.24 -14.58 -5.93
CA PRO A 35 -4.47 -14.77 -7.36
C PRO A 35 -5.38 -13.70 -8.00
N LEU A 36 -6.35 -13.19 -7.23
CA LEU A 36 -7.33 -12.23 -7.73
C LEU A 36 -6.68 -10.86 -7.94
N PHE A 37 -5.90 -10.40 -6.97
CA PHE A 37 -5.14 -9.15 -7.08
C PHE A 37 -4.13 -9.21 -8.24
N LEU A 38 -3.41 -10.33 -8.40
CA LEU A 38 -2.45 -10.50 -9.50
C LEU A 38 -3.11 -10.62 -10.88
N SER A 39 -4.43 -10.81 -10.94
CA SER A 39 -5.21 -10.84 -12.17
C SER A 39 -5.89 -9.49 -12.47
N ASN A 40 -5.51 -8.42 -11.78
CA ASN A 40 -6.11 -7.08 -11.90
C ASN A 40 -7.63 -7.07 -11.74
N LYS A 41 -8.16 -7.88 -10.81
CA LYS A 41 -9.58 -7.88 -10.46
C LYS A 41 -9.83 -7.02 -9.23
N ASP A 42 -11.00 -6.40 -9.18
CA ASP A 42 -11.51 -5.81 -7.94
C ASP A 42 -11.84 -6.93 -6.95
N VAL A 43 -11.38 -6.78 -5.71
CA VAL A 43 -11.52 -7.80 -4.66
C VAL A 43 -12.18 -7.17 -3.44
N CYS A 44 -13.32 -7.74 -3.04
CA CYS A 44 -13.91 -7.48 -1.73
C CYS A 44 -13.61 -8.66 -0.80
N VAL A 45 -13.13 -8.37 0.40
CA VAL A 45 -12.69 -9.38 1.36
C VAL A 45 -13.38 -9.18 2.69
N ASP A 46 -14.25 -10.11 3.04
CA ASP A 46 -14.80 -10.22 4.39
C ASP A 46 -14.07 -11.32 5.18
N ALA A 47 -13.41 -10.93 6.26
CA ALA A 47 -12.77 -11.86 7.18
C ALA A 47 -12.62 -11.22 8.57
N CYS A 48 -12.36 -12.02 9.60
CA CYS A 48 -12.18 -11.51 10.96
C CYS A 48 -10.81 -10.82 11.13
N THR A 49 -10.69 -9.97 12.17
CA THR A 49 -9.39 -9.45 12.62
C THR A 49 -8.44 -10.61 12.98
N GLY A 50 -7.13 -10.42 12.78
CA GLY A 50 -6.14 -11.47 13.01
C GLY A 50 -6.11 -12.61 11.97
N SER A 51 -6.95 -12.57 10.92
CA SER A 51 -6.94 -13.58 9.84
C SER A 51 -5.76 -13.47 8.85
N GLY A 52 -4.86 -12.50 9.05
CA GLY A 52 -3.75 -12.23 8.15
C GLY A 52 -4.10 -11.38 6.92
N LYS A 53 -5.19 -10.59 6.98
CA LYS A 53 -5.61 -9.67 5.89
C LYS A 53 -4.50 -8.72 5.44
N THR A 54 -3.67 -8.22 6.36
CA THR A 54 -2.61 -7.26 5.99
C THR A 54 -1.71 -7.80 4.88
N LEU A 55 -1.24 -9.04 5.01
CA LEU A 55 -0.43 -9.68 3.96
C LEU A 55 -1.24 -10.04 2.71
N SER A 56 -2.56 -10.16 2.83
CA SER A 56 -3.44 -10.49 1.70
C SER A 56 -3.54 -9.36 0.68
N PHE A 57 -3.19 -8.11 1.06
CA PHE A 57 -3.07 -6.96 0.15
C PHE A 57 -1.64 -6.38 0.06
N VAL A 58 -0.79 -6.49 1.10
CA VAL A 58 0.61 -6.03 1.03
C VAL A 58 1.43 -6.85 0.03
N LEU A 59 1.34 -8.18 0.07
CA LEU A 59 2.12 -9.03 -0.83
C LEU A 59 1.78 -8.84 -2.30
N PRO A 60 0.49 -8.75 -2.71
CA PRO A 60 0.16 -8.42 -4.09
C PRO A 60 0.71 -7.05 -4.54
N ILE A 61 0.66 -6.01 -3.70
CA ILE A 61 1.25 -4.69 -4.04
C ILE A 61 2.75 -4.86 -4.33
N VAL A 62 3.49 -5.51 -3.43
CA VAL A 62 4.94 -5.71 -3.60
C VAL A 62 5.25 -6.51 -4.86
N GLN A 63 4.53 -7.62 -5.09
CA GLN A 63 4.72 -8.48 -6.26
C GLN A 63 4.44 -7.72 -7.57
N LEU A 64 3.34 -6.97 -7.63
CA LEU A 64 2.93 -6.21 -8.81
C LEU A 64 3.93 -5.09 -9.13
N LEU A 65 4.29 -4.29 -8.13
CA LEU A 65 5.26 -3.20 -8.31
C LEU A 65 6.63 -3.72 -8.72
N LYS A 66 7.08 -4.85 -8.15
CA LYS A 66 8.36 -5.48 -8.54
C LYS A 66 8.35 -5.89 -10.01
N ALA A 67 7.27 -6.51 -10.48
CA ALA A 67 7.14 -6.91 -11.87
C ALA A 67 7.12 -5.70 -12.82
N LYS A 68 6.29 -4.69 -12.51
CA LYS A 68 6.14 -3.49 -13.33
C LYS A 68 7.38 -2.58 -13.36
N LEU A 69 8.16 -2.54 -12.29
CA LEU A 69 9.45 -1.86 -12.28
C LEU A 69 10.49 -2.62 -13.11
N ALA A 70 10.43 -3.96 -13.12
CA ALA A 70 11.37 -4.80 -13.87
C ALA A 70 11.09 -4.77 -15.38
N ASP A 71 9.82 -4.73 -15.80
CA ASP A 71 9.43 -4.66 -17.22
C ASP A 71 9.37 -3.22 -17.78
N GLY A 72 9.51 -2.21 -16.92
CA GLY A 72 9.51 -0.80 -17.29
C GLY A 72 8.13 -0.19 -17.47
N SER A 73 7.04 -0.90 -17.13
CA SER A 73 5.67 -0.36 -17.11
C SER A 73 5.50 0.74 -16.07
N ILE A 74 6.24 0.68 -14.96
CA ILE A 74 6.41 1.78 -14.00
C ILE A 74 7.83 2.30 -14.13
N THR A 75 7.97 3.59 -14.39
CA THR A 75 9.28 4.20 -14.59
C THR A 75 9.68 5.04 -13.37
N THR A 76 10.86 4.79 -12.81
CA THR A 76 11.39 5.64 -11.74
C THR A 76 11.67 7.05 -12.27
N PRO A 77 11.14 8.12 -11.65
CA PRO A 77 11.24 9.48 -12.17
C PRO A 77 12.62 10.13 -11.91
N ARG A 78 13.72 9.48 -12.30
CA ARG A 78 15.11 9.88 -11.98
C ARG A 78 15.51 11.33 -12.35
N HIS A 79 14.70 12.03 -13.15
CA HIS A 79 14.93 13.42 -13.57
C HIS A 79 13.68 14.30 -13.49
N ALA A 80 12.63 13.86 -12.79
CA ALA A 80 11.40 14.64 -12.67
C ALA A 80 11.29 15.23 -11.26
N ASN A 81 10.79 16.47 -11.17
CA ASN A 81 10.52 17.15 -9.90
C ASN A 81 9.22 16.63 -9.25
N VAL A 82 8.92 15.34 -9.41
CA VAL A 82 7.70 14.71 -8.91
C VAL A 82 8.01 13.41 -8.20
N THR A 83 7.14 13.07 -7.25
CA THR A 83 6.98 11.74 -6.66
C THR A 83 5.86 11.03 -7.40
N LYS A 84 6.09 9.77 -7.81
CA LYS A 84 5.04 8.97 -8.45
C LYS A 84 4.31 8.12 -7.42
N LEU A 85 3.05 8.43 -7.16
CA LEU A 85 2.20 7.62 -6.29
C LEU A 85 1.70 6.40 -7.08
N VAL A 86 2.14 5.21 -6.70
CA VAL A 86 1.85 3.95 -7.43
C VAL A 86 0.85 3.05 -6.72
N ALA A 87 0.68 3.18 -5.41
CA ALA A 87 -0.36 2.49 -4.66
C ALA A 87 -0.73 3.26 -3.38
N MET A 88 -1.92 2.99 -2.85
CA MET A 88 -2.41 3.58 -1.61
C MET A 88 -3.22 2.59 -0.78
N ILE A 89 -3.03 2.63 0.54
CA ILE A 89 -3.79 1.87 1.53
C ILE A 89 -4.43 2.87 2.50
N VAL A 90 -5.74 2.85 2.59
CA VAL A 90 -6.52 3.71 3.47
C VAL A 90 -7.11 2.87 4.59
N SER A 91 -6.88 3.26 5.84
CA SER A 91 -7.37 2.57 7.04
C SER A 91 -8.05 3.58 7.97
N PRO A 92 -9.11 3.20 8.71
CA PRO A 92 -9.96 4.17 9.43
C PRO A 92 -9.26 4.85 10.60
N THR A 93 -8.28 4.19 11.23
CA THR A 93 -7.61 4.70 12.43
C THR A 93 -6.12 4.86 12.22
N ARG A 94 -5.51 5.72 13.04
CA ARG A 94 -4.07 6.01 13.00
C ARG A 94 -3.27 4.79 13.44
N GLU A 95 -3.81 4.04 14.38
CA GLU A 95 -3.24 2.86 15.00
C GLU A 95 -3.19 1.71 13.98
N LEU A 96 -4.29 1.46 13.27
CA LEU A 96 -4.34 0.45 12.21
C LEU A 96 -3.41 0.83 11.04
N ALA A 97 -3.43 2.08 10.58
CA ALA A 97 -2.53 2.55 9.53
C ALA A 97 -1.04 2.37 9.90
N ARG A 98 -0.65 2.62 11.16
CA ARG A 98 0.70 2.36 11.67
C ARG A 98 1.06 0.87 11.65
N GLN A 99 0.17 0.01 12.12
CA GLN A 99 0.38 -1.44 12.11
C GLN A 99 0.56 -1.98 10.68
N ILE A 100 -0.23 -1.49 9.73
CA ILE A 100 -0.09 -1.83 8.32
C ILE A 100 1.26 -1.33 7.78
N PHE A 101 1.66 -0.10 8.10
CA PHE A 101 2.93 0.47 7.68
C PHE A 101 4.13 -0.34 8.20
N GLU A 102 4.18 -0.65 9.50
CA GLU A 102 5.25 -1.45 10.10
C GLU A 102 5.33 -2.87 9.52
N CYS A 103 4.18 -3.44 9.14
CA CYS A 103 4.13 -4.73 8.46
C CYS A 103 4.66 -4.61 7.02
N ALA A 104 4.20 -3.62 6.27
CA ALA A 104 4.58 -3.40 4.88
C ALA A 104 6.07 -3.05 4.74
N GLU A 105 6.62 -2.24 5.64
CA GLU A 105 8.02 -1.78 5.61
C GLU A 105 9.02 -2.96 5.51
N LYS A 106 8.73 -4.07 6.17
CA LYS A 106 9.57 -5.30 6.15
C LYS A 106 9.70 -5.86 4.73
N PHE A 107 8.58 -5.95 4.01
CA PHE A 107 8.56 -6.47 2.64
C PHE A 107 9.08 -5.44 1.63
N PHE A 108 8.73 -4.16 1.81
CA PHE A 108 9.17 -3.09 0.91
C PHE A 108 10.68 -2.87 0.97
N THR A 109 11.26 -2.83 2.17
CA THR A 109 12.71 -2.65 2.35
C THR A 109 13.51 -3.75 1.67
N ARG A 110 13.02 -5.00 1.71
CA ARG A 110 13.70 -6.13 1.08
C ARG A 110 13.46 -6.19 -0.43
N ALA A 111 12.21 -6.09 -0.88
CA ALA A 111 11.85 -6.35 -2.27
C ALA A 111 11.96 -5.11 -3.17
N LEU A 112 11.73 -3.91 -2.62
CA LEU A 112 11.54 -2.64 -3.33
C LEU A 112 12.31 -1.48 -2.65
N PRO A 113 13.64 -1.56 -2.44
CA PRO A 113 14.39 -0.53 -1.73
C PRO A 113 14.39 0.85 -2.41
N GLY A 114 13.98 0.94 -3.68
CA GLY A 114 13.82 2.19 -4.42
C GLY A 114 12.42 2.81 -4.34
N VAL A 115 11.45 2.14 -3.71
CA VAL A 115 10.08 2.63 -3.55
C VAL A 115 9.92 3.18 -2.13
N GLN A 116 9.46 4.43 -2.03
CA GLN A 116 9.27 5.11 -0.76
C GLN A 116 7.91 4.74 -0.15
N LEU A 117 7.91 4.11 1.02
CA LEU A 117 6.69 3.95 1.81
C LEU A 117 6.47 5.22 2.65
N LEU A 118 5.25 5.76 2.62
CA LEU A 118 4.88 7.00 3.31
C LEU A 118 3.68 6.75 4.22
N LEU A 119 3.76 7.17 5.48
CA LEU A 119 2.68 7.06 6.45
C LEU A 119 2.05 8.43 6.72
N PHE A 120 0.76 8.57 6.43
CA PHE A 120 0.02 9.82 6.60
C PHE A 120 -1.18 9.64 7.52
N VAL A 121 -1.02 10.06 8.77
CA VAL A 121 -2.04 9.93 9.82
C VAL A 121 -2.23 11.26 10.54
N GLY A 122 -3.44 11.50 11.08
CA GLY A 122 -3.68 12.70 11.88
C GLY A 122 -2.72 12.86 13.07
N GLY A 123 -2.60 14.08 13.58
CA GLY A 123 -1.79 14.39 14.77
C GLY A 123 -0.29 14.56 14.53
N THR A 124 0.19 14.50 13.29
CA THR A 124 1.51 14.99 12.85
C THR A 124 1.36 16.37 12.19
N SER A 125 2.45 17.13 12.10
CA SER A 125 2.43 18.41 11.38
C SER A 125 2.27 18.16 9.88
N VAL A 126 1.43 18.96 9.22
CA VAL A 126 1.30 18.91 7.75
C VAL A 126 2.64 19.24 7.08
N ASP A 127 3.43 20.14 7.66
CA ASP A 127 4.74 20.53 7.12
C ASP A 127 5.76 19.39 7.16
N GLU A 128 5.69 18.53 8.18
CA GLU A 128 6.51 17.32 8.31
C GLU A 128 6.13 16.31 7.22
N ASP A 129 4.82 16.06 7.04
CA ASP A 129 4.34 15.15 6.00
C ASP A 129 4.71 15.66 4.58
N LEU A 130 4.57 16.96 4.33
CA LEU A 130 5.02 17.59 3.09
C LEU A 130 6.54 17.47 2.89
N ALA A 131 7.34 17.48 3.97
CA ALA A 131 8.78 17.25 3.89
C ALA A 131 9.10 15.81 3.47
N LEU A 132 8.33 14.83 3.95
CA LEU A 132 8.46 13.43 3.50
C LEU A 132 8.17 13.29 2.01
N ILE A 133 7.13 13.96 1.50
CA ILE A 133 6.82 13.98 0.07
C ILE A 133 7.97 14.62 -0.72
N ARG A 134 8.50 15.75 -0.26
CA ARG A 134 9.67 16.39 -0.90
C ARG A 134 10.90 15.47 -0.92
N GLY A 135 11.14 14.71 0.14
CA GLY A 135 12.22 13.70 0.20
C GLY A 135 11.99 12.48 -0.70
N ALA A 136 10.76 12.28 -1.17
CA ALA A 136 10.39 11.22 -2.11
C ALA A 136 10.44 11.66 -3.58
N VAL A 137 10.82 12.92 -3.88
CA VAL A 137 10.97 13.40 -5.26
C VAL A 137 11.99 12.54 -6.01
N GLY A 138 11.67 12.18 -7.24
CA GLY A 138 12.50 11.28 -8.05
C GLY A 138 12.31 9.78 -7.75
N LYS A 139 11.38 9.43 -6.86
CA LYS A 139 11.05 8.04 -6.49
C LYS A 139 9.59 7.71 -6.78
N CYS A 140 9.31 6.41 -6.88
CA CYS A 140 7.95 5.89 -6.72
C CYS A 140 7.61 5.85 -5.22
N SER A 141 6.34 6.05 -4.87
CA SER A 141 5.86 5.98 -3.50
C SER A 141 4.57 5.17 -3.35
N VAL A 142 4.44 4.56 -2.18
CA VAL A 142 3.20 3.94 -1.72
C VAL A 142 2.78 4.65 -0.44
N VAL A 143 1.52 5.05 -0.37
CA VAL A 143 0.97 5.77 0.78
C VAL A 143 0.13 4.83 1.62
N ILE A 144 0.32 4.87 2.93
CA ILE A 144 -0.54 4.22 3.92
C ILE A 144 -1.06 5.33 4.83
N GLY A 145 -2.36 5.43 5.06
CA GLY A 145 -2.86 6.53 5.87
C GLY A 145 -4.34 6.54 6.19
N THR A 146 -4.74 7.54 6.97
CA THR A 146 -6.14 7.81 7.30
C THR A 146 -6.79 8.70 6.24
N PRO A 147 -8.09 8.56 5.93
CA PRO A 147 -8.75 9.27 4.83
C PRO A 147 -8.48 10.78 4.82
N GLY A 148 -8.81 11.49 5.90
CA GLY A 148 -8.73 12.95 5.94
C GLY A 148 -7.31 13.50 5.82
N ARG A 149 -6.30 12.83 6.41
CA ARG A 149 -4.90 13.29 6.29
C ARG A 149 -4.35 13.02 4.90
N THR A 150 -4.62 11.84 4.34
CA THR A 150 -4.17 11.51 2.98
C THR A 150 -4.82 12.42 1.94
N GLU A 151 -6.11 12.70 2.07
CA GLU A 151 -6.82 13.66 1.23
C GLU A 151 -6.24 15.08 1.32
N ASP A 152 -6.02 15.61 2.52
CA ASP A 152 -5.44 16.94 2.73
C ASP A 152 -4.07 17.08 2.05
N LEU A 153 -3.19 16.07 2.20
CA LEU A 153 -1.86 16.08 1.58
C LEU A 153 -1.92 15.93 0.07
N LEU A 154 -2.75 15.04 -0.46
CA LEU A 154 -2.92 14.88 -1.90
C LEU A 154 -3.42 16.19 -2.53
N ASN A 155 -4.43 16.83 -1.94
CA ASN A 155 -5.00 18.09 -2.40
C ASN A 155 -3.96 19.22 -2.42
N ARG A 156 -3.06 19.29 -1.42
CA ARG A 156 -1.96 20.26 -1.37
C ARG A 156 -0.88 20.00 -2.42
N CYS A 157 -0.70 18.75 -2.84
CA CYS A 157 0.33 18.35 -3.80
C CYS A 157 -0.15 18.27 -5.25
N VAL A 158 -1.46 18.45 -5.51
CA VAL A 158 -2.02 18.45 -6.87
C VAL A 158 -1.28 19.47 -7.73
N GLY A 159 -0.73 19.01 -8.85
CA GLY A 159 -0.11 19.84 -9.88
C GLY A 159 1.32 20.30 -9.60
N SER A 160 1.95 19.92 -8.49
CA SER A 160 3.29 20.40 -8.13
C SER A 160 4.31 19.31 -7.82
N SER A 161 3.95 18.25 -7.09
CA SER A 161 4.95 17.29 -6.59
C SER A 161 4.51 15.83 -6.57
N VAL A 162 3.24 15.52 -6.85
CA VAL A 162 2.75 14.13 -6.89
C VAL A 162 2.09 13.84 -8.25
N GLU A 163 2.51 12.75 -8.89
CA GLU A 163 1.95 12.24 -10.13
C GLU A 163 1.29 10.88 -9.90
N THR A 164 0.10 10.67 -10.48
CA THR A 164 -0.73 9.46 -10.30
C THR A 164 -0.97 8.69 -11.59
N ARG A 165 -0.24 9.00 -12.68
CA ARG A 165 -0.44 8.36 -14.00
C ARG A 165 -0.18 6.84 -14.00
N GLU A 166 0.71 6.39 -13.14
CA GLU A 166 1.11 4.99 -12.98
C GLU A 166 0.55 4.39 -11.68
N PHE A 167 -0.62 4.89 -11.23
CA PHE A 167 -1.29 4.38 -10.04
C PHE A 167 -1.96 3.02 -10.32
N GLU A 168 -1.60 2.00 -9.55
CA GLU A 168 -1.99 0.61 -9.81
C GLU A 168 -3.00 0.05 -8.82
N MET A 169 -2.97 0.48 -7.55
CA MET A 169 -3.75 -0.18 -6.51
C MET A 169 -4.20 0.77 -5.41
N LEU A 170 -5.50 0.71 -5.11
CA LEU A 170 -6.13 1.34 -3.95
C LEU A 170 -6.74 0.26 -3.06
N ILE A 171 -6.37 0.27 -1.78
CA ILE A 171 -6.90 -0.64 -0.76
C ILE A 171 -7.67 0.18 0.28
N PHE A 172 -8.87 -0.28 0.59
CA PHE A 172 -9.65 0.17 1.74
C PHE A 172 -9.63 -0.93 2.80
N ASP A 173 -8.90 -0.69 3.89
CA ASP A 173 -8.91 -1.53 5.09
C ASP A 173 -10.10 -1.14 5.97
N GLU A 174 -10.81 -2.13 6.54
CA GLU A 174 -12.06 -1.91 7.27
C GLU A 174 -13.04 -1.00 6.51
N ALA A 175 -13.35 -1.39 5.27
CA ALA A 175 -14.14 -0.59 4.34
C ALA A 175 -15.55 -0.25 4.86
N ASP A 176 -16.15 -1.13 5.67
CA ASP A 176 -17.38 -0.88 6.40
C ASP A 176 -17.25 0.32 7.35
N THR A 177 -16.23 0.30 8.21
CA THR A 177 -15.92 1.42 9.12
C THR A 177 -15.65 2.71 8.35
N LEU A 178 -14.91 2.64 7.25
CA LEU A 178 -14.61 3.80 6.40
C LEU A 178 -15.86 4.39 5.76
N LEU A 179 -16.79 3.54 5.29
CA LEU A 179 -18.06 3.98 4.72
C LEU A 179 -18.94 4.64 5.77
N ASP A 180 -19.03 4.05 6.96
CA ASP A 180 -19.81 4.61 8.08
C ASP A 180 -19.31 6.01 8.45
N MET A 181 -17.99 6.20 8.56
CA MET A 181 -17.38 7.53 8.78
C MET A 181 -17.73 8.52 7.66
N GLY A 182 -17.77 8.08 6.41
CA GLY A 182 -18.15 8.93 5.27
C GLY A 182 -19.63 9.34 5.28
N PHE A 183 -20.53 8.43 5.67
CA PHE A 183 -21.95 8.73 5.81
C PHE A 183 -22.24 9.69 6.96
N GLU A 184 -21.49 9.63 8.06
CA GLU A 184 -21.59 10.60 9.17
C GLU A 184 -21.21 12.02 8.75
N VAL A 185 -20.23 12.18 7.85
CA VAL A 185 -19.80 13.49 7.34
C VAL A 185 -20.84 14.08 6.39
N ASN A 186 -21.44 13.27 5.49
CA ASN A 186 -22.40 13.75 4.49
C ASN A 186 -23.83 13.94 5.03
N SER A 187 -24.19 13.33 6.15
CA SER A 187 -25.53 13.44 6.75
C SER A 187 -25.72 14.71 7.61
N ARG A 188 -24.68 15.53 7.76
CA ARG A 188 -24.72 16.86 8.40
C ARG A 188 -24.87 18.02 7.40
N GLY A 189 -25.23 17.73 6.15
CA GLY A 189 -25.55 18.72 5.10
C GLY A 189 -27.00 19.17 5.10
#